data_AF-A0A495IMP1-F1
#
_entry.id   AF-A0A495IMP1-F1
#
_cell.length_a   1.000
_cell.length_b   1.000
_cell.length_c   1.000
_cell.angle_alpha   90.00
_cell.angle_beta   90.00
_cell.angle_gamma   90.00
#
_symmetry.space_group_name_H-M   'P 1'
#
loop_
_entity.id
_entity.type
_entity.pdbx_description
1 polymer ?
#
loop_
_entity_poly.entity_id
_entity_poly.type
_entity_poly.pdbx_seq_one_letter_code
_entity_poly.pdbx_strand_id
1 'polypeptide(L)'
;MLPRARIGTDVFSVSDLESSVAAFGDRYLGRLFTPLELSQSARDPERLAARFAGKEAVAKILRLPSSAALPYRDIEIANAPSGAPLVRLHGLAREAALHQGVGRIEISLSHDTGRALATAVTLLTRKEPRIVNDAIRASLSAYGHLTSPVESLLDTDDLYQAGLSSHATVNVMLALEDELDIEFPDELLSRDTFATIAAIEAAARSLVPADAAADAR
;
A
#
# COMPACT_ATOMS: atom_id res chain seq x y z
N MET A 1 -3.12 -3.84 -20.94
CA MET A 1 -4.31 -3.50 -20.14
C MET A 1 -4.03 -2.17 -19.43
N LEU A 2 -5.05 -1.37 -19.13
CA LEU A 2 -4.84 -0.11 -18.40
C LEU A 2 -4.40 -0.42 -16.95
N PRO A 3 -3.45 0.34 -16.37
CA PRO A 3 -3.08 0.18 -14.96
C PRO A 3 -4.33 0.22 -14.09
N ARG A 4 -4.48 -0.75 -13.17
CA ARG A 4 -5.63 -0.79 -12.27
C ARG A 4 -5.64 0.49 -11.45
N ALA A 5 -6.67 1.30 -11.65
CA ALA A 5 -6.86 2.52 -10.87
C ALA A 5 -7.67 2.20 -9.61
N ARG A 6 -7.33 2.89 -8.51
CA ARG A 6 -8.22 3.02 -7.35
C ARG A 6 -8.64 4.46 -7.23
N ILE A 7 -9.90 4.65 -6.86
CA ILE A 7 -10.50 5.95 -6.58
C ILE A 7 -11.02 5.95 -5.15
N GLY A 8 -10.86 7.08 -4.48
CA GLY A 8 -11.53 7.39 -3.23
C GLY A 8 -12.20 8.76 -3.35
N THR A 9 -13.41 8.88 -2.82
CA THR A 9 -14.13 10.14 -2.77
C THR A 9 -14.80 10.27 -1.41
N ASP A 10 -14.80 11.48 -0.87
CA ASP A 10 -15.44 11.76 0.40
C ASP A 10 -15.95 13.20 0.48
N VAL A 11 -17.02 13.40 1.25
CA VAL A 11 -17.63 14.70 1.51
C VAL A 11 -17.67 14.91 3.02
N PHE A 12 -17.27 16.09 3.46
CA PHE A 12 -17.24 16.45 4.87
C PHE A 12 -17.99 17.76 5.16
N SER A 13 -18.63 17.82 6.32
CA SER A 13 -19.39 18.97 6.81
C SER A 13 -18.46 19.94 7.54
N VAL A 14 -18.45 21.21 7.13
CA VAL A 14 -17.69 22.26 7.82
C VAL A 14 -18.26 22.49 9.22
N SER A 15 -19.59 22.46 9.38
CA SER A 15 -20.23 22.65 10.69
C SER A 15 -19.91 21.53 11.68
N ASP A 16 -19.68 20.31 11.19
CA ASP A 16 -19.32 19.17 12.05
C ASP A 16 -17.88 19.33 12.57
N LEU A 17 -16.98 19.85 11.71
CA LEU A 17 -15.64 20.25 12.12
C LEU A 17 -15.70 21.32 13.20
N GLU A 18 -16.43 22.41 12.95
CA GLU A 18 -16.54 23.55 13.87
C GLU A 18 -17.12 23.12 15.22
N SER A 19 -18.17 22.30 15.21
CA SER A 19 -18.77 21.74 16.42
C SER A 19 -17.78 20.89 17.22
N SER A 20 -16.99 20.06 16.54
CA SER A 20 -15.97 19.22 17.17
C SER A 20 -14.82 20.06 17.73
N VAL A 21 -14.39 21.10 17.01
CA VAL A 21 -13.36 22.03 17.47
C VAL A 21 -13.86 22.83 18.67
N ALA A 22 -15.11 23.28 18.68
CA ALA A 22 -15.70 23.97 19.82
C ALA A 22 -15.79 23.06 21.05
N ALA A 23 -16.10 21.77 20.87
CA ALA A 23 -16.23 20.81 21.97
C ALA A 23 -14.87 20.31 22.52
N PHE A 24 -13.88 20.10 21.65
CA PHE A 24 -12.65 19.37 21.99
C PHE A 24 -11.35 20.17 21.77
N GLY A 25 -11.42 21.34 21.15
CA GLY A 25 -10.31 22.26 20.92
C GLY A 25 -9.13 21.65 20.17
N ASP A 26 -7.94 22.11 20.51
CA ASP A 26 -6.69 21.74 19.83
C ASP A 26 -6.35 20.25 19.94
N ARG A 27 -6.89 19.53 20.92
CA ARG A 27 -6.71 18.07 21.03
C ARG A 27 -7.32 17.33 19.85
N TYR A 28 -8.49 17.77 19.38
CA TYR A 28 -9.15 17.18 18.22
C TYR A 28 -8.35 17.46 16.95
N LEU A 29 -7.94 18.72 16.74
CA LEU A 29 -7.10 19.10 15.61
C LEU A 29 -5.77 18.35 15.58
N GLY A 30 -5.09 18.22 16.72
CA GLY A 30 -3.81 17.52 16.84
C GLY A 30 -3.90 16.00 16.66
N ARG A 31 -5.11 15.42 16.68
CA ARG A 31 -5.36 14.00 16.34
C ARG A 31 -5.52 13.82 14.83
N LEU A 32 -6.11 14.79 14.14
CA LEU A 32 -6.47 14.68 12.73
C LEU A 32 -5.39 15.21 11.79
N PHE A 33 -4.74 16.30 12.17
CA PHE A 33 -3.87 17.09 11.31
C PHE A 33 -2.42 17.10 11.79
N THR A 34 -1.49 17.15 10.84
CA THR A 34 -0.07 17.41 11.11
C THR A 34 0.15 18.91 11.37
N PRO A 35 1.28 19.29 11.99
CA PRO A 35 1.62 20.71 12.17
C PRO A 35 1.66 21.49 10.85
N LEU A 36 2.12 20.86 9.77
CA LEU A 36 2.19 21.48 8.45
C LEU A 36 0.79 21.79 7.90
N GLU A 37 -0.14 20.85 8.02
CA GLU A 37 -1.53 21.02 7.59
C GLU A 37 -2.21 22.19 8.30
N LEU A 38 -2.06 22.25 9.64
CA LEU A 38 -2.61 23.34 10.45
C LEU A 38 -2.03 24.70 10.06
N SER A 39 -0.71 24.74 9.83
CA SER A 39 -0.03 25.96 9.39
C SER A 39 -0.50 26.42 8.01
N GLN A 40 -0.59 25.50 7.03
CA GLN A 40 -0.97 25.84 5.66
C GLN A 40 -2.45 26.18 5.50
N SER A 41 -3.31 25.66 6.39
CA SER A 41 -4.72 26.04 6.42
C SER A 41 -4.97 27.33 7.19
N ALA A 42 -3.98 27.90 7.90
CA ALA A 42 -4.17 28.99 8.86
C ALA A 42 -5.33 28.73 9.86
N ARG A 43 -5.59 27.44 10.14
CA ARG A 43 -6.73 26.94 10.92
C ARG A 43 -8.13 27.35 10.42
N ASP A 44 -8.25 27.72 9.14
CA ASP A 44 -9.53 27.98 8.50
C ASP A 44 -10.42 26.72 8.42
N PRO A 45 -11.69 26.75 8.88
CA PRO A 45 -12.56 25.58 8.92
C PRO A 45 -12.82 24.94 7.55
N GLU A 46 -13.03 25.73 6.49
CA GLU A 46 -13.32 25.20 5.16
C GLU A 46 -12.10 24.46 4.59
N ARG A 47 -10.90 25.05 4.73
CA ARG A 47 -9.64 24.40 4.31
C ARG A 47 -9.35 23.14 5.12
N LEU A 48 -9.62 23.13 6.42
CA LEU A 48 -9.43 21.95 7.26
C LEU A 48 -10.44 20.85 6.92
N ALA A 49 -11.71 21.20 6.64
CA ALA A 49 -12.71 20.25 6.18
C ALA A 49 -12.32 19.63 4.83
N ALA A 50 -11.79 20.43 3.89
CA ALA A 50 -11.25 19.95 2.62
C ALA A 50 -10.10 18.96 2.80
N ARG A 51 -9.16 19.23 3.71
CA ARG A 51 -8.10 18.28 4.04
C ARG A 51 -8.65 17.01 4.70
N PHE A 52 -9.64 17.13 5.58
CA PHE A 52 -10.22 15.95 6.23
C PHE A 52 -10.94 15.05 5.23
N ALA A 53 -11.78 15.61 4.34
CA ALA A 53 -12.37 14.88 3.23
C ALA A 53 -11.29 14.21 2.36
N GLY A 54 -10.17 14.91 2.13
CA GLY A 54 -9.05 14.33 1.40
C GLY A 54 -8.41 13.12 2.11
N LYS A 55 -8.27 13.17 3.44
CA LYS A 55 -7.72 12.04 4.22
C LYS A 55 -8.63 10.82 4.13
N GLU A 56 -9.94 11.03 4.22
CA GLU A 56 -10.94 9.98 4.04
C GLU A 56 -10.93 9.38 2.63
N ALA A 57 -10.82 10.24 1.61
CA ALA A 57 -10.67 9.80 0.22
C ALA A 57 -9.41 8.92 0.04
N VAL A 58 -8.29 9.28 0.65
CA VAL A 58 -7.06 8.47 0.62
C VAL A 58 -7.23 7.17 1.42
N ALA A 59 -7.86 7.20 2.60
CA ALA A 59 -8.13 5.99 3.39
C ALA A 59 -8.94 4.95 2.58
N LYS A 60 -9.89 5.42 1.77
CA LYS A 60 -10.68 4.57 0.84
C LYS A 60 -9.84 3.95 -0.29
N ILE A 61 -8.76 4.61 -0.73
CA ILE A 61 -7.79 4.01 -1.66
C ILE A 61 -7.01 2.88 -0.98
N LEU A 62 -6.61 3.10 0.27
CA LEU A 62 -5.82 2.14 1.05
C LEU A 62 -6.60 0.90 1.45
N ARG A 63 -7.95 0.95 1.51
CA ARG A 63 -8.83 -0.21 1.77
C ARG A 63 -8.41 -1.04 3.00
N LEU A 64 -7.92 -0.36 4.03
CA LEU A 64 -7.57 -1.03 5.29
C LEU A 64 -8.81 -1.60 5.98
N PRO A 65 -8.71 -2.76 6.66
CA PRO A 65 -9.83 -3.30 7.40
C PRO A 65 -10.22 -2.36 8.54
N SER A 66 -11.50 -2.32 8.91
CA SER A 66 -12.00 -1.40 9.95
C SER A 66 -11.35 -1.59 11.34
N SER A 67 -10.67 -2.72 11.56
CA SER A 67 -9.88 -3.01 12.77
C SER A 67 -8.49 -2.38 12.76
N ALA A 68 -7.94 -2.03 11.60
CA ALA A 68 -6.68 -1.31 11.48
C ALA A 68 -6.95 0.16 11.83
N ALA A 69 -6.74 0.52 13.10
CA ALA A 69 -6.94 1.86 13.62
C ALA A 69 -5.96 2.86 12.98
N LEU A 70 -6.23 3.27 11.74
CA LEU A 70 -5.36 4.13 10.95
C LEU A 70 -5.28 5.54 11.58
N PRO A 71 -4.10 6.00 12.02
CA PRO A 71 -3.94 7.37 12.47
C PRO A 71 -4.14 8.33 11.28
N TYR A 72 -5.08 9.26 11.37
CA TYR A 72 -5.30 10.25 10.29
C TYR A 72 -4.08 11.10 9.96
N ARG A 73 -3.12 11.21 10.89
CA ARG A 73 -1.84 11.90 10.67
C ARG A 73 -0.87 11.13 9.79
N ASP A 74 -1.08 9.83 9.61
CA ASP A 74 -0.30 9.02 8.68
C ASP A 74 -0.68 9.35 7.23
N ILE A 75 -1.82 10.00 7.01
CA ILE A 75 -2.19 10.58 5.72
C ILE A 75 -2.03 12.10 5.84
N GLU A 76 -0.95 12.66 5.33
CA GLU A 76 -0.74 14.12 5.28
C GLU A 76 -1.12 14.65 3.90
N ILE A 77 -1.98 15.67 3.88
CA ILE A 77 -2.31 16.42 2.66
C ILE A 77 -1.67 17.77 2.80
N ALA A 78 -0.66 18.08 2.01
CA ALA A 78 0.03 19.36 2.02
C ALA A 78 -0.20 20.12 0.72
N ASN A 79 0.19 21.38 0.68
CA ASN A 79 0.24 22.16 -0.55
C ASN A 79 1.67 22.20 -1.06
N ALA A 80 1.85 21.97 -2.36
CA ALA A 80 3.10 22.22 -3.07
C ALA A 80 3.40 23.72 -3.10
N PRO A 81 4.64 24.15 -3.40
CA PRO A 81 4.95 25.55 -3.65
C PRO A 81 4.09 26.18 -4.77
N SER A 82 3.61 25.37 -5.71
CA SER A 82 2.67 25.80 -6.76
C SER A 82 1.24 26.02 -6.27
N GLY A 83 0.92 25.66 -5.03
CA GLY A 83 -0.43 25.67 -4.47
C GLY A 83 -1.23 24.37 -4.70
N ALA A 84 -0.75 23.47 -5.56
CA ALA A 84 -1.42 22.19 -5.81
C ALA A 84 -1.41 21.28 -4.56
N PRO A 85 -2.51 20.59 -4.24
CA PRO A 85 -2.52 19.63 -3.13
C PRO A 85 -1.68 18.40 -3.45
N LEU A 86 -1.01 17.84 -2.45
CA LEU A 86 -0.20 16.63 -2.56
C LEU A 86 -0.42 15.72 -1.34
N VAL A 87 -0.41 14.41 -1.58
CA VAL A 87 -0.55 13.38 -0.54
C VAL A 87 0.83 12.88 -0.12
N ARG A 88 1.07 12.77 1.18
CA ARG A 88 2.23 12.10 1.79
C ARG A 88 1.74 11.06 2.78
N LEU A 89 2.21 9.84 2.61
CA LEU A 89 1.89 8.74 3.51
C LEU A 89 3.06 8.47 4.45
N HIS A 90 2.72 8.27 5.72
CA HIS A 90 3.64 7.94 6.81
C HIS A 90 3.16 6.68 7.53
N GLY A 91 3.99 6.12 8.42
CA GLY A 91 3.59 5.04 9.33
C GLY A 91 2.81 3.91 8.65
N LEU A 92 1.68 3.54 9.27
CA LEU A 92 0.82 2.44 8.82
C LEU A 92 0.20 2.72 7.44
N ALA A 93 -0.11 3.98 7.12
CA ALA A 93 -0.63 4.33 5.80
C ALA A 93 0.39 4.04 4.69
N ARG A 94 1.66 4.34 4.95
CA ARG A 94 2.75 4.10 3.99
C ARG A 94 3.01 2.62 3.81
N GLU A 95 3.07 1.87 4.91
CA GLU A 95 3.27 0.41 4.88
C GLU A 95 2.15 -0.28 4.09
N ALA A 96 0.90 0.09 4.37
CA ALA A 96 -0.26 -0.42 3.65
C ALA A 96 -0.24 -0.09 2.16
N ALA A 97 0.17 1.14 1.81
CA ALA A 97 0.30 1.56 0.42
C ALA A 97 1.36 0.73 -0.31
N LEU A 98 2.52 0.52 0.29
CA LEU A 98 3.60 -0.28 -0.28
C LEU A 98 3.16 -1.74 -0.49
N HIS A 99 2.58 -2.36 0.54
CA HIS A 99 2.11 -3.75 0.50
C HIS A 99 1.08 -3.98 -0.63
N GLN A 100 0.20 -3.01 -0.84
CA GLN A 100 -0.86 -3.08 -1.85
C GLN A 100 -0.46 -2.51 -3.23
N GLY A 101 0.82 -2.14 -3.42
CA GLY A 101 1.29 -1.54 -4.68
C GLY A 101 0.58 -0.23 -5.02
N VAL A 102 0.19 0.56 -4.03
CA VAL A 102 -0.38 1.90 -4.25
C VAL A 102 0.75 2.83 -4.69
N GLY A 103 0.64 3.30 -5.94
CA GLY A 103 1.57 4.27 -6.50
C GLY A 103 1.34 5.70 -6.01
N ARG A 104 1.71 6.68 -6.84
CA ARG A 104 1.44 8.08 -6.56
C ARG A 104 -0.07 8.34 -6.53
N ILE A 105 -0.52 8.98 -5.45
CA ILE A 105 -1.90 9.42 -5.29
C ILE A 105 -2.03 10.86 -5.76
N GLU A 106 -2.80 11.08 -6.82
CA GLU A 106 -3.29 12.40 -7.22
C GLU A 106 -4.55 12.73 -6.44
N ILE A 107 -4.72 13.99 -6.05
CA ILE A 107 -5.87 14.43 -5.28
C ILE A 107 -6.38 15.79 -5.77
N SER A 108 -7.70 15.94 -5.72
CA SER A 108 -8.39 17.21 -5.93
C SER A 108 -9.28 17.51 -4.73
N LEU A 109 -9.23 18.77 -4.28
CA LEU A 109 -10.00 19.27 -3.15
C LEU A 109 -10.91 20.39 -3.63
N SER A 110 -12.15 20.41 -3.13
CA SER A 110 -13.11 21.49 -3.37
C SER A 110 -13.90 21.75 -2.10
N HIS A 111 -14.39 22.98 -1.94
CA HIS A 111 -15.36 23.30 -0.89
C HIS A 111 -16.33 24.34 -1.43
N ASP A 112 -17.59 24.23 -1.00
CA ASP A 112 -18.63 25.20 -1.30
C ASP A 112 -19.68 25.16 -0.18
N THR A 113 -20.21 26.33 0.17
CA THR A 113 -21.40 26.51 1.02
C THR A 113 -21.47 25.58 2.27
N GLY A 114 -20.36 25.48 3.01
CA GLY A 114 -20.29 24.69 4.25
C GLY A 114 -20.05 23.18 4.06
N ARG A 115 -19.70 22.75 2.84
CA ARG A 115 -19.29 21.37 2.52
C ARG A 115 -17.93 21.36 1.85
N ALA A 116 -17.19 20.31 2.15
CA ALA A 116 -15.91 19.99 1.52
C ALA A 116 -16.03 18.66 0.77
N LEU A 117 -15.41 18.57 -0.40
CA LEU A 117 -15.32 17.36 -1.22
C LEU A 117 -13.85 17.10 -1.53
N ALA A 118 -13.46 15.83 -1.52
CA ALA A 118 -12.20 15.41 -2.09
C ALA A 118 -12.36 14.17 -2.96
N THR A 119 -11.55 14.11 -4.01
CA THR A 119 -11.40 12.93 -4.85
C THR A 119 -9.91 12.63 -5.01
N ALA A 120 -9.53 11.40 -4.68
CA ALA A 120 -8.18 10.90 -4.83
C ALA A 120 -8.17 9.75 -5.85
N VAL A 121 -7.12 9.67 -6.66
CA VAL A 121 -6.91 8.62 -7.66
C VAL A 121 -5.47 8.15 -7.58
N THR A 122 -5.26 6.84 -7.71
CA THR A 122 -3.93 6.25 -7.88
C THR A 122 -3.97 5.21 -8.97
N LEU A 123 -2.83 5.03 -9.63
CA LEU A 123 -2.54 3.82 -10.37
C LEU A 123 -1.84 2.84 -9.42
N LEU A 124 -2.21 1.57 -9.49
CA LEU A 124 -1.49 0.52 -8.78
C LEU A 124 -0.23 0.17 -9.55
N THR A 125 0.92 0.22 -8.88
CA THR A 125 2.15 -0.36 -9.36
C THR A 125 2.05 -1.87 -9.23
N ARG A 126 2.60 -2.60 -10.20
CA ARG A 126 2.79 -4.05 -10.04
C ARG A 126 3.64 -4.29 -8.79
N LYS A 127 3.38 -5.37 -8.04
CA LYS A 127 4.25 -5.78 -6.92
C LYS A 127 5.68 -5.87 -7.45
N GLU A 128 6.55 -4.98 -6.96
CA GLU A 128 7.92 -4.80 -7.45
C GLU A 128 8.83 -5.99 -7.05
N PRO A 129 10.00 -6.15 -7.73
CA PRO A 129 11.05 -7.11 -7.39
C PRO A 129 11.28 -7.34 -5.90
N ARG A 130 11.37 -6.25 -5.13
CA ARG A 130 11.63 -6.29 -3.70
C ARG A 130 10.48 -6.91 -2.92
N ILE A 131 9.23 -6.61 -3.27
CA ILE A 131 8.07 -7.16 -2.56
C ILE A 131 7.97 -8.67 -2.79
N VAL A 132 8.26 -9.14 -4.01
CA VAL A 132 8.24 -10.58 -4.31
C VAL A 132 9.38 -11.30 -3.57
N ASN A 133 10.60 -10.76 -3.62
CA ASN A 133 11.74 -11.34 -2.90
C ASN A 133 11.52 -11.34 -1.37
N ASP A 134 10.99 -10.26 -0.81
CA ASP A 134 10.65 -10.15 0.61
C ASP A 134 9.59 -11.19 1.01
N ALA A 135 8.55 -11.39 0.19
CA ALA A 135 7.54 -12.43 0.41
C ALA A 135 8.16 -13.84 0.35
N ILE A 136 9.04 -14.10 -0.61
CA ILE A 136 9.77 -15.38 -0.71
C ILE A 136 10.61 -15.62 0.53
N ARG A 137 11.38 -14.62 0.96
CA ARG A 137 12.23 -14.73 2.14
C ARG A 137 11.41 -14.91 3.42
N ALA A 138 10.29 -14.20 3.57
CA ALA A 138 9.37 -14.36 4.69
C ALA A 138 8.74 -15.77 4.71
N SER A 139 8.24 -16.26 3.57
CA SER A 139 7.67 -17.61 3.44
C SER A 139 8.71 -18.70 3.73
N LEU A 140 9.94 -18.56 3.22
CA LEU A 140 11.04 -19.47 3.52
C LEU A 140 11.40 -19.46 5.01
N SER A 141 11.38 -18.30 5.66
CA SER A 141 11.70 -18.19 7.08
C SER A 141 10.62 -18.84 7.94
N ALA A 142 9.35 -18.70 7.55
CA ALA A 142 8.23 -19.24 8.32
C ALA A 142 8.00 -20.74 8.07
N TYR A 143 8.18 -21.20 6.83
CA TYR A 143 7.73 -22.53 6.39
C TYR A 143 8.81 -23.39 5.74
N GLY A 144 9.98 -22.81 5.41
CA GLY A 144 11.04 -23.52 4.68
C GLY A 144 11.83 -24.52 5.52
N HIS A 145 11.83 -24.39 6.85
CA HIS A 145 12.58 -25.26 7.78
C HIS A 145 14.06 -25.44 7.41
N LEU A 146 14.69 -24.37 6.94
CA LEU A 146 16.08 -24.37 6.49
C LEU A 146 17.04 -24.59 7.66
N THR A 147 18.21 -25.17 7.38
CA THR A 147 19.29 -25.38 8.36
C THR A 147 20.04 -24.08 8.67
N SER A 148 19.94 -23.08 7.80
CA SER A 148 20.56 -21.76 7.94
C SER A 148 19.51 -20.64 7.88
N PRO A 149 19.73 -19.50 8.56
CA PRO A 149 18.83 -18.34 8.48
C PRO A 149 18.70 -17.84 7.03
N VAL A 150 17.48 -17.52 6.61
CA VAL A 150 17.17 -17.08 5.23
C VAL A 150 17.93 -15.81 4.87
N GLU A 151 18.18 -14.93 5.84
CA GLU A 151 18.90 -13.67 5.68
C GLU A 151 20.36 -13.88 5.27
N SER A 152 20.92 -15.05 5.55
CA SER A 152 22.29 -15.41 5.18
C SER A 152 22.43 -16.05 3.80
N LEU A 153 21.31 -16.42 3.16
CA LEU A 153 21.29 -17.07 1.86
C LEU A 153 21.35 -16.06 0.72
N LEU A 154 22.18 -16.36 -0.28
CA LEU A 154 22.18 -15.70 -1.58
C LEU A 154 20.97 -16.15 -2.39
N ASP A 155 20.52 -15.31 -3.32
CA ASP A 155 19.34 -15.64 -4.13
C ASP A 155 19.57 -16.86 -5.05
N THR A 156 20.83 -17.21 -5.29
CA THR A 156 21.27 -18.31 -6.15
C THR A 156 21.60 -19.60 -5.39
N ASP A 157 21.53 -19.60 -4.06
CA ASP A 157 21.87 -20.78 -3.25
C ASP A 157 20.83 -21.89 -3.43
N ASP A 158 21.29 -23.14 -3.43
CA ASP A 158 20.43 -24.33 -3.50
C ASP A 158 19.68 -24.51 -2.17
N LEU A 159 18.38 -24.24 -2.20
CA LEU A 159 17.51 -24.30 -1.04
C LEU A 159 17.37 -25.73 -0.48
N TYR A 160 17.46 -26.77 -1.32
CA TYR A 160 17.42 -28.15 -0.87
C TYR A 160 18.70 -28.52 -0.11
N GLN A 161 19.85 -28.00 -0.53
CA GLN A 161 21.09 -28.13 0.25
C GLN A 161 21.04 -27.31 1.53
N ALA A 162 20.34 -26.16 1.51
CA ALA A 162 20.05 -25.36 2.70
C ALA A 162 18.98 -25.99 3.61
N GLY A 163 18.47 -27.19 3.32
CA GLY A 163 17.56 -27.94 4.19
C GLY A 163 16.08 -27.90 3.82
N LEU A 164 15.71 -27.21 2.74
CA LEU A 164 14.33 -27.21 2.25
C LEU A 164 13.92 -28.64 1.87
N SER A 165 12.83 -29.13 2.44
CA SER A 165 12.26 -30.44 2.09
C SER A 165 11.15 -30.29 1.05
N SER A 166 10.79 -31.40 0.38
CA SER A 166 9.64 -31.40 -0.55
C SER A 166 8.33 -31.02 0.13
N HIS A 167 8.12 -31.42 1.40
CA HIS A 167 6.92 -31.00 2.14
C HIS A 167 6.96 -29.50 2.48
N ALA A 168 8.10 -29.00 2.95
CA ALA A 168 8.27 -27.57 3.25
C ALA A 168 8.06 -26.70 2.00
N THR A 169 8.47 -27.20 0.82
CA THR A 169 8.24 -26.54 -0.48
C THR A 169 6.76 -26.26 -0.73
N VAL A 170 5.88 -27.24 -0.47
CA VAL A 170 4.43 -27.07 -0.63
C VAL A 170 3.89 -25.99 0.30
N ASN A 171 4.35 -25.94 1.55
CA ASN A 171 3.90 -24.92 2.50
C ASN A 171 4.37 -23.51 2.10
N VAL A 172 5.62 -23.38 1.61
CA VAL A 172 6.16 -22.13 1.07
C VAL A 172 5.36 -21.68 -0.15
N MET A 173 5.02 -22.60 -1.05
CA MET A 173 4.19 -22.32 -2.22
C MET A 173 2.81 -21.79 -1.81
N LEU A 174 2.08 -22.50 -0.94
CA LEU A 174 0.75 -22.07 -0.48
C LEU A 174 0.80 -20.68 0.18
N ALA A 175 1.85 -20.42 0.98
CA ALA A 175 2.05 -19.11 1.59
C ALA A 175 2.32 -18.01 0.55
N LEU A 176 3.04 -18.33 -0.54
CA LEU A 176 3.28 -17.41 -1.64
C LEU A 176 2.03 -17.13 -2.47
N GLU A 177 1.20 -18.14 -2.70
CA GLU A 177 -0.10 -17.98 -3.38
C GLU A 177 -1.00 -17.00 -2.62
N ASP A 178 -1.13 -17.18 -1.30
CA ASP A 178 -1.90 -16.31 -0.43
C ASP A 178 -1.32 -14.89 -0.36
N GLU A 179 -0.01 -14.77 -0.09
CA GLU A 179 0.64 -13.46 0.09
C GLU A 179 0.73 -12.66 -1.21
N LEU A 180 0.93 -13.32 -2.35
CA LEU A 180 1.11 -12.65 -3.65
C LEU A 180 -0.17 -12.57 -4.48
N ASP A 181 -1.27 -13.21 -4.07
CA ASP A 181 -2.52 -13.33 -4.84
C ASP A 181 -2.25 -13.95 -6.23
N ILE A 182 -1.53 -15.08 -6.22
CA ILE A 182 -1.16 -15.87 -7.41
C ILE A 182 -1.54 -17.35 -7.22
N GLU A 183 -1.49 -18.13 -8.29
CA GLU A 183 -1.73 -19.59 -8.26
C GLU A 183 -0.64 -20.26 -9.09
N PHE A 184 0.09 -21.23 -8.52
CA PHE A 184 1.11 -21.99 -9.22
C PHE A 184 0.47 -23.11 -10.03
N PRO A 185 0.52 -23.06 -11.36
CA PRO A 185 -0.02 -24.14 -12.19
C PRO A 185 0.88 -25.38 -12.10
N ASP A 186 0.32 -26.55 -12.37
CA ASP A 186 0.99 -27.85 -12.24
C ASP A 186 2.33 -27.91 -12.99
N GLU A 187 2.48 -27.20 -14.11
CA GLU A 187 3.73 -27.19 -14.89
C GLU A 187 4.88 -26.49 -14.17
N LEU A 188 4.58 -25.58 -13.25
CA LEU A 188 5.56 -24.89 -12.41
C LEU A 188 5.81 -25.60 -11.08
N LEU A 189 5.10 -26.69 -10.77
CA LEU A 189 5.31 -27.50 -9.56
C LEU A 189 6.50 -28.46 -9.71
N SER A 190 7.65 -27.89 -10.06
CA SER A 190 8.89 -28.62 -10.30
C SER A 190 9.92 -28.36 -9.21
N ARG A 191 10.84 -29.30 -9.01
CA ARG A 191 12.00 -29.10 -8.13
C ARG A 191 12.82 -27.88 -8.54
N ASP A 192 12.94 -27.63 -9.85
CA ASP A 192 13.75 -26.54 -10.38
C ASP A 192 13.14 -25.17 -10.03
N THR A 193 11.81 -25.06 -10.04
CA THR A 193 11.09 -23.84 -9.64
C THR A 193 11.43 -23.41 -8.22
N PHE A 194 11.61 -24.36 -7.31
CA PHE A 194 11.85 -24.12 -5.89
C PHE A 194 13.31 -24.37 -5.48
N ALA A 195 14.23 -24.51 -6.45
CA ALA A 195 15.62 -24.81 -6.17
C ALA A 195 16.39 -23.62 -5.57
N THR A 196 16.02 -22.39 -5.93
CA THR A 196 16.68 -21.16 -5.48
C THR A 196 15.66 -20.05 -5.28
N ILE A 197 15.98 -19.02 -4.48
CA ILE A 197 15.11 -17.84 -4.32
C ILE A 197 14.90 -17.17 -5.69
N ALA A 198 15.94 -17.07 -6.52
CA ALA A 198 15.86 -16.51 -7.85
C ALA A 198 14.93 -17.30 -8.79
N ALA A 199 14.89 -18.63 -8.68
CA ALA A 199 13.99 -19.47 -9.46
C ALA A 199 12.52 -19.28 -9.02
N ILE A 200 12.27 -19.25 -7.71
CA ILE A 200 10.94 -18.98 -7.15
C ILE A 200 10.47 -17.59 -7.59
N GLU A 201 11.37 -16.60 -7.53
CA GLU A 201 11.07 -15.24 -7.95
C GLU A 201 10.72 -15.16 -9.45
N ALA A 202 11.48 -15.85 -10.31
CA ALA A 202 11.19 -15.90 -11.73
C ALA A 202 9.81 -16.54 -12.03
N ALA A 203 9.49 -17.64 -11.36
CA ALA A 203 8.20 -18.31 -11.49
C ALA A 203 7.05 -17.43 -10.98
N ALA A 204 7.15 -16.90 -9.75
CA ALA A 204 6.16 -16.01 -9.16
C ALA A 204 5.92 -14.79 -10.06
N ARG A 205 6.97 -14.19 -10.63
CA ARG A 205 6.83 -13.06 -11.57
C ARG A 205 6.12 -13.41 -12.87
N SER A 206 6.28 -14.63 -13.37
CA SER A 206 5.59 -15.08 -14.58
C SER A 206 4.08 -15.25 -14.35
N LEU A 207 3.70 -15.56 -13.12
CA LEU A 207 2.32 -15.74 -12.66
C LEU A 207 1.67 -14.41 -12.27
N VAL A 208 2.47 -13.44 -11.84
CA VAL A 208 2.02 -12.05 -11.74
C VAL A 208 1.74 -11.53 -13.16
N PRO A 209 0.49 -11.19 -13.51
CA PRO A 209 0.08 -10.96 -14.90
C PRO A 209 1.00 -9.99 -15.68
N ALA A 210 1.65 -10.47 -16.73
CA ALA A 210 2.46 -9.69 -17.66
C ALA A 210 1.62 -9.12 -18.82
N ASP A 211 1.19 -7.85 -18.76
CA ASP A 211 0.71 -7.14 -19.97
C ASP A 211 1.76 -7.19 -21.09
N ALA A 212 1.52 -8.03 -22.10
CA ALA A 212 2.34 -8.14 -23.30
C ALA A 212 1.70 -7.38 -24.48
N ALA A 213 2.46 -6.40 -24.99
CA ALA A 213 2.53 -5.91 -26.36
C ALA A 213 1.25 -5.35 -27.03
N ALA A 214 1.04 -4.02 -26.94
CA ALA A 214 0.51 -3.21 -28.05
C ALA A 214 0.60 -1.69 -27.77
N ASP A 215 1.80 -1.16 -27.56
CA ASP A 215 2.10 0.25 -27.87
C ASP A 215 3.26 0.27 -28.88
N ALA A 216 2.89 -0.09 -30.12
CA ALA A 216 3.63 0.28 -31.31
C ALA A 216 2.64 0.88 -32.29
N ARG A 217 2.11 2.06 -31.96
CA ARG A 217 1.72 3.16 -32.88
C ARG A 217 1.04 4.30 -32.14
#